data_AF-A0A1F7RY86-F1
#
_entry.id   AF-A0A1F7RY86-F1
#
_cell.length_a   1.000
_cell.length_b   1.000
_cell.length_c   1.000
_cell.angle_alpha   90.00
_cell.angle_beta   90.00
_cell.angle_gamma   90.00
#
_symmetry.space_group_name_H-M   'P 1'
#
loop_
_entity.id
_entity.type
_entity.pdbx_description
1 polymer ?
#
loop_
_entity_poly.entity_id
_entity_poly.type
_entity_poly.pdbx_seq_one_letter_code
_entity_poly.pdbx_strand_id
1 'polypeptide(L)'
;MVIPKHPDPVKLFIGILSNQQSLFPEIESLLSKLRGTIDYKSETIPFDCTEYYAPEMGSGILRYFISFSQLIDPGELANIKLQTNNLELKFAESGKRKANFDPGYLDFHKVVLASGKFGGPKIYLSDGIYADMTLRFLDGKFLPFDWGFPDFRSGSYNEIFMKIRNLYKQNLRKNQIS
;
A
#
# COMPACT_ATOMS: atom_id res chain seq x y z
N MET A 1 -29.32 -20.94 1.33
CA MET A 1 -28.12 -21.00 2.20
C MET A 1 -26.92 -20.64 1.33
N VAL A 2 -26.14 -19.63 1.70
CA VAL A 2 -24.94 -19.23 0.96
C VAL A 2 -23.76 -20.00 1.53
N ILE A 3 -23.04 -20.77 0.71
CA ILE A 3 -21.81 -21.46 1.11
C ILE A 3 -20.66 -20.45 0.92
N PRO A 4 -19.96 -20.04 1.98
CA PRO A 4 -18.81 -19.14 1.87
C PRO A 4 -17.74 -19.75 0.95
N LYS A 5 -17.08 -18.89 0.18
CA LYS A 5 -15.92 -19.25 -0.63
C LYS A 5 -14.71 -18.44 -0.16
N HIS A 6 -13.53 -18.98 -0.39
CA HIS A 6 -12.31 -18.20 -0.24
C HIS A 6 -12.36 -16.96 -1.16
N PRO A 7 -11.83 -15.82 -0.69
CA PRO A 7 -11.78 -14.62 -1.51
C PRO A 7 -10.84 -14.85 -2.71
N ASP A 8 -11.11 -14.13 -3.80
CA ASP A 8 -10.14 -14.05 -4.89
C ASP A 8 -8.84 -13.40 -4.39
N PRO A 9 -7.67 -13.86 -4.86
CA PRO A 9 -6.42 -13.26 -4.47
C PRO A 9 -6.29 -11.84 -5.05
N VAL A 10 -5.67 -10.94 -4.29
CA VAL A 10 -5.62 -9.50 -4.56
C VAL A 10 -4.19 -9.01 -4.80
N LYS A 11 -4.06 -7.85 -5.45
CA LYS A 11 -2.76 -7.26 -5.78
C LYS A 11 -2.22 -6.47 -4.60
N LEU A 12 -1.16 -6.96 -3.98
CA LEU A 12 -0.42 -6.21 -2.96
C LEU A 12 0.34 -5.04 -3.58
N PHE A 13 0.24 -3.87 -2.95
CA PHE A 13 1.13 -2.74 -3.16
C PHE A 13 1.59 -2.20 -1.81
N ILE A 14 2.70 -1.45 -1.82
CA ILE A 14 3.17 -0.71 -0.65
C ILE A 14 3.46 0.72 -1.10
N GLY A 15 2.83 1.69 -0.45
CA GLY A 15 3.24 3.09 -0.53
C GLY A 15 4.41 3.33 0.43
N ILE A 16 5.48 3.94 -0.06
CA ILE A 16 6.68 4.25 0.71
C ILE A 16 6.82 5.76 0.81
N LEU A 17 7.02 6.25 2.03
CA LEU A 17 7.38 7.64 2.31
C LEU A 17 8.80 7.70 2.85
N SER A 18 9.65 8.56 2.29
CA SER A 18 10.95 8.91 2.85
C SER A 18 11.50 10.18 2.18
N ASN A 19 12.37 10.92 2.88
CA ASN A 19 13.13 12.01 2.28
C ASN A 19 14.56 11.60 1.87
N GLN A 20 14.94 10.32 2.04
CA GLN A 20 16.26 9.80 1.73
C GLN A 20 16.20 8.79 0.58
N GLN A 21 16.34 9.28 -0.65
CA GLN A 21 16.31 8.40 -1.84
C GLN A 21 17.43 7.36 -1.85
N SER A 22 18.55 7.61 -1.15
CA SER A 22 19.64 6.66 -0.98
C SER A 22 19.20 5.34 -0.32
N LEU A 23 18.09 5.33 0.44
CA LEU A 23 17.56 4.13 1.10
C LEU A 23 16.73 3.24 0.15
N PHE A 24 16.29 3.75 -1.00
CA PHE A 24 15.30 3.05 -1.84
C PHE A 24 15.77 1.68 -2.32
N PRO A 25 17.03 1.49 -2.78
CA PRO A 25 17.49 0.17 -3.23
C PRO A 25 17.45 -0.87 -2.10
N GLU A 26 17.80 -0.48 -0.87
CA GLU A 26 17.76 -1.37 0.28
C GLU A 26 16.33 -1.71 0.69
N ILE A 27 15.45 -0.70 0.74
CA ILE A 27 14.01 -0.86 0.99
C ILE A 27 13.41 -1.86 -0.01
N GLU A 28 13.66 -1.66 -1.30
CA GLU A 28 13.13 -2.50 -2.38
C GLU A 28 13.67 -3.93 -2.28
N SER A 29 14.96 -4.10 -1.96
CA SER A 29 15.56 -5.42 -1.73
C SER A 29 14.90 -6.17 -0.56
N LEU A 30 14.68 -5.50 0.58
CA LEU A 30 14.05 -6.10 1.74
C LEU A 30 12.57 -6.41 1.51
N LEU A 31 11.83 -5.51 0.88
CA LEU A 31 10.42 -5.74 0.55
C LEU A 31 10.26 -6.86 -0.48
N SER A 32 11.14 -6.94 -1.48
CA SER A 32 11.17 -8.04 -2.45
C SER A 32 11.43 -9.40 -1.77
N LYS A 33 12.37 -9.45 -0.81
CA LYS A 33 12.60 -10.67 0.00
C LYS A 33 11.39 -11.06 0.85
N LEU A 34 10.61 -10.11 1.35
CA LEU A 34 9.44 -10.35 2.21
C LEU A 34 8.18 -10.73 1.43
N ARG A 35 7.99 -10.19 0.23
CA ARG A 35 6.69 -10.20 -0.49
C ARG A 35 6.78 -10.78 -1.90
N GLY A 36 7.97 -11.17 -2.35
CA GLY A 36 8.21 -11.70 -3.69
C GLY A 36 8.65 -10.63 -4.69
N THR A 37 8.67 -10.99 -5.96
CA THR A 37 9.22 -10.12 -7.02
C THR A 37 8.42 -8.84 -7.17
N ILE A 38 9.09 -7.69 -7.06
CA ILE A 38 8.53 -6.39 -7.42
C ILE A 38 8.30 -6.36 -8.94
N ASP A 39 7.08 -6.10 -9.38
CA ASP A 39 6.70 -6.03 -10.79
C ASP A 39 6.26 -4.64 -11.25
N TYR A 40 6.25 -3.68 -10.32
CA TYR A 40 6.02 -2.29 -10.60
C TYR A 40 6.71 -1.41 -9.56
N LYS A 41 7.26 -0.29 -10.03
CA LYS A 41 7.74 0.83 -9.22
C LYS A 41 7.29 2.12 -9.89
N SER A 42 6.66 3.01 -9.14
CA SER A 42 6.26 4.33 -9.66
C SER A 42 7.43 5.32 -9.66
N GLU A 43 7.23 6.44 -10.32
CA GLU A 43 8.02 7.65 -10.07
C GLU A 43 7.77 8.15 -8.63
N THR A 44 8.68 8.99 -8.15
CA THR A 44 8.54 9.69 -6.87
C THR A 44 7.67 10.93 -7.02
N ILE A 45 6.77 11.14 -6.07
CA ILE A 45 5.87 12.29 -6.00
C ILE A 45 6.14 13.02 -4.69
N PRO A 46 6.25 14.36 -4.67
CA PRO A 46 6.31 15.12 -3.42
C PRO A 46 5.14 14.77 -2.49
N PHE A 47 5.42 14.58 -1.20
CA PHE A 47 4.40 14.36 -0.17
C PHE A 47 4.30 15.61 0.71
N ASP A 48 3.39 16.51 0.34
CA ASP A 48 3.21 17.84 0.93
C ASP A 48 1.82 18.02 1.59
N CYS A 49 1.03 16.95 1.68
CA CYS A 49 -0.34 17.01 2.19
C CYS A 49 -0.46 17.10 3.73
N THR A 50 0.63 16.86 4.47
CA THR A 50 0.69 16.94 5.93
C THR A 50 2.13 17.03 6.44
N GLU A 51 2.34 17.70 7.56
CA GLU A 51 3.63 17.75 8.26
C GLU A 51 3.82 16.63 9.30
N TYR A 52 2.88 15.67 9.38
CA TYR A 52 2.87 14.61 10.40
C TYR A 52 4.20 13.85 10.56
N TYR A 53 4.92 13.60 9.45
CA TYR A 53 6.18 12.86 9.45
C TYR A 53 7.43 13.76 9.62
N ALA A 54 7.28 15.08 9.52
CA ALA A 54 8.41 16.02 9.54
C ALA A 54 9.25 15.97 10.83
N PRO A 55 8.69 15.78 12.04
CA PRO A 55 9.48 15.66 13.27
C PRO A 55 10.45 14.47 13.30
N GLU A 56 10.11 13.41 12.56
CA GLU A 56 10.89 12.17 12.47
C GLU A 56 11.83 12.16 11.25
N MET A 57 11.27 12.42 10.06
CA MET A 57 11.98 12.29 8.78
C MET A 57 12.66 13.59 8.34
N GLY A 58 12.13 14.75 8.73
CA GLY A 58 12.51 16.06 8.17
C GLY A 58 11.64 16.46 6.97
N SER A 59 12.07 17.50 6.24
CA SER A 59 11.36 18.04 5.07
C SER A 59 11.70 17.28 3.78
N GLY A 60 10.93 17.54 2.72
CA GLY A 60 11.19 16.99 1.38
C GLY A 60 10.84 15.51 1.26
N ILE A 61 9.80 15.08 1.96
CA ILE A 61 9.33 13.69 1.91
C ILE A 61 8.78 13.40 0.52
N LEU A 62 9.18 12.25 -0.03
CA LEU A 62 8.71 11.73 -1.29
C LEU A 62 7.85 10.49 -1.03
N ARG A 63 6.79 10.34 -1.83
CA ARG A 63 6.00 9.12 -1.93
C ARG A 63 6.31 8.39 -3.23
N TYR A 64 6.47 7.08 -3.15
CA TYR A 64 6.41 6.21 -4.33
C TYR A 64 5.70 4.91 -3.97
N PHE A 65 5.29 4.16 -4.98
CA PHE A 65 4.57 2.91 -4.81
C PHE A 65 5.31 1.77 -5.51
N ILE A 66 5.28 0.60 -4.89
CA ILE A 66 5.70 -0.66 -5.51
C ILE A 66 4.56 -1.68 -5.45
N SER A 67 4.52 -2.61 -6.41
CA SER A 67 3.65 -3.79 -6.35
C SER A 67 4.41 -5.08 -6.63
N PHE A 68 3.80 -6.20 -6.29
CA PHE A 68 4.41 -7.52 -6.34
C PHE A 68 3.69 -8.45 -7.31
N SER A 69 4.44 -9.30 -8.01
CA SER A 69 3.89 -10.26 -8.96
C SER A 69 3.02 -11.33 -8.29
N GLN A 70 3.37 -11.70 -7.06
CA GLN A 70 2.61 -12.63 -6.23
C GLN A 70 1.36 -11.94 -5.68
N LEU A 71 0.21 -12.56 -5.92
CA LEU A 71 -1.06 -12.15 -5.33
C LEU A 71 -1.19 -12.71 -3.92
N ILE A 72 -1.90 -11.99 -3.06
CA ILE A 72 -2.08 -12.36 -1.64
C ILE A 72 -3.54 -12.72 -1.37
N ASP A 73 -3.80 -13.47 -0.31
CA ASP A 73 -5.14 -13.49 0.30
C ASP A 73 -5.36 -12.12 0.99
N PRO A 74 -6.49 -11.43 0.73
CA PRO A 74 -6.77 -10.15 1.39
C PRO A 74 -6.74 -10.21 2.93
N GLY A 75 -6.98 -11.38 3.52
CA GLY A 75 -6.85 -11.63 4.96
C GLY A 75 -5.43 -11.49 5.50
N GLU A 76 -4.41 -11.56 4.64
CA GLU A 76 -3.00 -11.38 5.04
C GLU A 76 -2.64 -9.92 5.35
N LEU A 77 -3.50 -8.96 4.97
CA LEU A 77 -3.20 -7.52 5.04
C LEU A 77 -2.75 -7.06 6.44
N ALA A 78 -3.38 -7.58 7.50
CA ALA A 78 -3.02 -7.24 8.88
C ALA A 78 -1.60 -7.70 9.23
N ASN A 79 -1.28 -8.96 8.96
CA ASN A 79 0.07 -9.51 9.16
C ASN A 79 1.12 -8.78 8.31
N ILE A 80 0.78 -8.42 7.07
CA ILE A 80 1.66 -7.63 6.21
C ILE A 80 1.97 -6.28 6.87
N LYS A 81 0.98 -5.58 7.43
CA LYS A 81 1.20 -4.30 8.14
C LYS A 81 2.11 -4.45 9.35
N LEU A 82 1.94 -5.49 10.15
CA LEU A 82 2.81 -5.76 11.28
C LEU A 82 4.27 -5.98 10.83
N GLN A 83 4.46 -6.75 9.75
CA GLN A 83 5.79 -7.01 9.19
C GLN A 83 6.43 -5.74 8.62
N THR A 84 5.65 -4.89 7.93
CA THR A 84 6.17 -3.61 7.44
C THR A 84 6.47 -2.63 8.57
N ASN A 85 5.67 -2.59 9.64
CA ASN A 85 5.95 -1.76 10.81
C ASN A 85 7.28 -2.17 11.47
N ASN A 86 7.53 -3.47 11.60
CA ASN A 86 8.82 -3.99 12.10
C ASN A 86 9.98 -3.63 11.16
N LEU A 87 9.73 -3.55 9.84
CA LEU A 87 10.73 -3.09 8.88
C LEU A 87 11.04 -1.59 9.04
N GLU A 88 10.05 -0.74 9.34
CA GLU A 88 10.28 0.69 9.64
C GLU A 88 11.30 0.88 10.76
N LEU A 89 11.27 0.01 11.78
CA LEU A 89 12.23 0.05 12.90
C LEU A 89 13.67 -0.21 12.46
N LYS A 90 13.90 -1.00 11.41
CA LYS A 90 15.25 -1.26 10.89
C LYS A 90 15.88 -0.03 10.25
N PHE A 91 15.05 0.85 9.70
CA PHE A 91 15.47 2.11 9.11
C PHE A 91 15.45 3.26 10.12
N ALA A 92 14.94 3.05 11.33
CA ALA A 92 14.88 4.09 12.33
C ALA A 92 16.28 4.39 12.88
N GLU A 93 16.56 5.68 13.07
CA GLU A 93 17.82 6.16 13.64
C GLU A 93 17.50 7.00 14.89
N SER A 94 18.10 6.66 16.03
CA SER A 94 17.83 7.34 17.31
C SER A 94 16.33 7.44 17.65
N GLY A 95 15.57 6.40 17.32
CA GLY A 95 14.12 6.33 17.55
C GLY A 95 13.25 7.09 16.55
N LYS A 96 13.84 7.72 15.52
CA LYS A 96 13.10 8.45 14.47
C LYS A 96 13.05 7.62 13.19
N ARG A 97 11.85 7.44 12.63
CA ARG A 97 11.68 6.73 11.35
C ARG A 97 12.32 7.49 10.20
N LYS A 98 13.00 6.78 9.30
CA LYS A 98 13.49 7.31 8.01
C LYS A 98 12.62 6.92 6.82
N ALA A 99 11.78 5.90 7.00
CA ALA A 99 10.81 5.46 6.03
C ALA A 99 9.50 5.05 6.71
N ASN A 100 8.37 5.25 6.03
CA ASN A 100 7.06 4.73 6.43
C ASN A 100 6.52 3.85 5.30
N PHE A 101 5.93 2.71 5.66
CA PHE A 101 5.39 1.73 4.74
C PHE A 101 3.88 1.59 4.94
N ASP A 102 3.12 1.94 3.91
CA ASP A 102 1.67 1.82 3.84
C ASP A 102 1.30 0.65 2.93
N PRO A 103 1.29 -0.60 3.43
CA PRO A 103 0.78 -1.72 2.66
C PRO A 103 -0.71 -1.58 2.42
N GLY A 104 -1.12 -1.96 1.22
CA GLY A 104 -2.50 -2.03 0.82
C GLY A 104 -2.67 -3.07 -0.27
N TYR A 105 -3.92 -3.37 -0.61
CA TYR A 105 -4.21 -4.14 -1.79
C TYR A 105 -5.18 -3.41 -2.70
N LEU A 106 -5.15 -3.78 -3.98
CA LEU A 106 -6.23 -3.46 -4.88
C LEU A 106 -6.82 -4.72 -5.51
N ASP A 107 -8.10 -4.64 -5.81
CA ASP A 107 -8.82 -5.60 -6.65
C ASP A 107 -9.48 -4.87 -7.83
N PHE A 108 -10.49 -5.46 -8.44
CA PHE A 108 -11.19 -4.83 -9.56
C PHE A 108 -11.96 -3.57 -9.20
N HIS A 109 -12.31 -3.40 -7.92
CA HIS A 109 -13.31 -2.47 -7.41
C HIS A 109 -12.75 -1.46 -6.42
N LYS A 110 -11.62 -1.73 -5.76
CA LYS A 110 -11.16 -0.89 -4.66
C LYS A 110 -9.66 -0.92 -4.43
N VAL A 111 -9.21 0.13 -3.74
CA VAL A 111 -7.91 0.22 -3.08
C VAL A 111 -8.17 0.26 -1.57
N VAL A 112 -7.48 -0.59 -0.83
CA VAL A 112 -7.58 -0.73 0.63
C VAL A 112 -6.20 -0.59 1.24
N LEU A 113 -6.04 0.26 2.26
CA LEU A 113 -4.82 0.39 3.06
C LEU A 113 -4.98 -0.31 4.42
N ALA A 114 -3.87 -0.81 4.94
CA ALA A 114 -3.79 -1.24 6.33
C ALA A 114 -3.42 -0.06 7.24
N SER A 115 -4.15 0.11 8.34
CA SER A 115 -3.93 1.18 9.30
C SER A 115 -3.81 0.63 10.72
N GLY A 116 -2.79 1.05 11.46
CA GLY A 116 -2.69 0.81 12.91
C GLY A 116 -3.47 1.82 13.76
N LYS A 117 -4.17 2.77 13.13
CA LYS A 117 -4.97 3.78 13.81
C LYS A 117 -6.45 3.53 13.54
N PHE A 118 -7.24 3.48 14.60
CA PHE A 118 -8.69 3.49 14.49
C PHE A 118 -9.18 4.73 13.72
N GLY A 119 -10.32 4.60 13.04
CA GLY A 119 -11.04 5.69 12.39
C GLY A 119 -12.46 5.20 12.10
N GLY A 120 -13.46 6.09 12.19
CA GLY A 120 -14.87 5.73 12.08
C GLY A 120 -15.23 4.78 10.92
N PRO A 121 -14.77 5.02 9.67
CA PRO A 121 -15.08 4.15 8.53
C PRO A 121 -14.19 2.92 8.40
N LYS A 122 -13.17 2.77 9.25
CA LYS A 122 -12.19 1.68 9.15
C LYS A 122 -12.74 0.40 9.77
N ILE A 123 -12.51 -0.72 9.09
CA ILE A 123 -12.98 -2.03 9.49
C ILE A 123 -11.85 -2.76 10.20
N TYR A 124 -12.09 -3.26 11.41
CA TYR A 124 -11.10 -4.06 12.13
C TYR A 124 -10.78 -5.36 11.37
N LEU A 125 -9.49 -5.72 11.28
CA LEU A 125 -9.03 -6.97 10.71
C LEU A 125 -8.60 -7.94 11.82
N SER A 126 -7.42 -7.69 12.40
CA SER A 126 -6.83 -8.43 13.52
C SER A 126 -5.71 -7.60 14.15
N ASP A 127 -5.26 -7.93 15.36
CA ASP A 127 -4.00 -7.44 15.96
C ASP A 127 -3.84 -5.90 16.00
N GLY A 128 -4.96 -5.18 16.16
CA GLY A 128 -4.98 -3.72 16.19
C GLY A 128 -4.84 -3.06 14.81
N ILE A 129 -4.88 -3.85 13.74
CA ILE A 129 -4.86 -3.38 12.35
C ILE A 129 -6.28 -3.30 11.80
N TYR A 130 -6.52 -2.25 11.04
CA TYR A 130 -7.79 -1.94 10.39
C TYR A 130 -7.58 -1.82 8.88
N ALA A 131 -8.57 -2.25 8.10
CA ALA A 131 -8.70 -1.94 6.69
C ALA A 131 -9.36 -0.57 6.50
N ASP A 132 -8.77 0.24 5.64
CA ASP A 132 -9.29 1.54 5.22
C ASP A 132 -9.46 1.54 3.70
N MET A 133 -10.70 1.52 3.22
CA MET A 133 -11.00 1.57 1.79
C MET A 133 -10.83 3.02 1.30
N THR A 134 -9.69 3.30 0.67
CA THR A 134 -9.31 4.68 0.30
C THR A 134 -9.88 5.12 -1.03
N LEU A 135 -9.98 4.21 -2.00
CA LEU A 135 -10.51 4.48 -3.34
C LEU A 135 -11.48 3.39 -3.77
N ARG A 136 -12.54 3.77 -4.49
CA ARG A 136 -13.39 2.86 -5.26
C ARG A 136 -13.13 3.04 -6.76
N PHE A 137 -13.23 1.96 -7.53
CA PHE A 137 -13.09 1.98 -8.98
C PHE A 137 -14.48 1.93 -9.62
N LEU A 138 -14.83 3.01 -10.33
CA LEU A 138 -16.12 3.17 -11.00
C LEU A 138 -15.91 3.91 -12.32
N ASP A 139 -16.59 3.47 -13.38
CA ASP A 139 -16.57 4.10 -14.71
C ASP A 139 -15.16 4.40 -15.24
N GLY A 140 -14.25 3.43 -15.05
CA GLY A 140 -12.88 3.52 -15.54
C GLY A 140 -11.94 4.35 -14.67
N LYS A 141 -12.39 4.86 -13.51
CA LYS A 141 -11.64 5.81 -12.68
C LYS A 141 -11.59 5.37 -11.22
N PHE A 142 -10.50 5.74 -10.54
CA PHE A 142 -10.45 5.69 -9.09
C PHE A 142 -11.06 6.96 -8.51
N LEU A 143 -12.06 6.78 -7.66
CA LEU A 143 -12.78 7.83 -6.96
C LEU A 143 -12.52 7.70 -5.45
N PRO A 144 -12.11 8.77 -4.77
CA PRO A 144 -11.92 8.73 -3.34
C PRO A 144 -13.24 8.79 -2.58
N PHE A 145 -13.16 8.49 -1.29
CA PHE A 145 -14.22 8.80 -0.33
C PHE A 145 -13.95 10.14 0.36
N ASP A 146 -14.99 10.77 0.91
CA ASP A 146 -14.89 12.07 1.58
C ASP A 146 -13.91 12.04 2.77
N TRP A 147 -13.86 10.90 3.46
CA TRP A 147 -12.95 10.62 4.58
C TRP A 147 -11.55 10.14 4.17
N GLY A 148 -11.29 9.98 2.87
CA GLY A 148 -10.01 9.50 2.37
C GLY A 148 -8.85 10.46 2.67
N PHE A 149 -7.63 9.93 2.70
CA PHE A 149 -6.44 10.74 2.91
C PHE A 149 -6.30 11.84 1.84
N PRO A 150 -5.86 13.07 2.20
CA PRO A 150 -5.79 14.19 1.26
C PRO A 150 -5.00 13.89 -0.02
N ASP A 151 -3.90 13.15 0.09
CA ASP A 151 -3.05 12.72 -1.02
C ASP A 151 -3.73 11.70 -1.95
N PHE A 152 -4.58 10.83 -1.42
CA PHE A 152 -5.42 9.95 -2.25
C PHE A 152 -6.57 10.72 -2.90
N ARG A 153 -7.12 11.73 -2.22
CA ARG A 153 -8.21 12.57 -2.74
C ARG A 153 -7.80 13.48 -3.88
N SER A 154 -6.53 13.87 -3.97
CA SER A 154 -6.03 14.73 -5.07
C SER A 154 -6.06 14.04 -6.43
N GLY A 155 -6.14 12.71 -6.48
CA GLY A 155 -6.05 11.92 -7.70
C GLY A 155 -4.64 11.77 -8.25
N SER A 156 -3.61 12.27 -7.55
CA SER A 156 -2.20 12.19 -7.96
C SER A 156 -1.70 10.76 -8.19
N TYR A 157 -2.39 9.76 -7.63
CA TYR A 157 -2.01 8.34 -7.71
C TYR A 157 -2.87 7.53 -8.68
N ASN A 158 -3.83 8.14 -9.37
CA ASN A 158 -4.77 7.41 -10.23
C ASN A 158 -4.08 6.63 -11.34
N GLU A 159 -3.13 7.25 -12.05
CA GLU A 159 -2.36 6.59 -13.12
C GLU A 159 -1.48 5.45 -12.59
N ILE A 160 -0.92 5.62 -11.40
CA ILE A 160 -0.14 4.59 -10.70
C ILE A 160 -1.03 3.38 -10.42
N PHE A 161 -2.19 3.58 -9.79
CA PHE A 161 -3.11 2.49 -9.48
C PHE A 161 -3.72 1.85 -10.74
N MET A 162 -3.90 2.61 -11.82
CA MET A 162 -4.32 2.04 -13.11
C MET A 162 -3.26 1.09 -13.70
N LYS A 163 -1.99 1.46 -13.63
CA LYS A 163 -0.87 0.57 -14.05
C LYS A 163 -0.83 -0.70 -13.19
N ILE A 164 -0.90 -0.56 -11.86
CA ILE A 164 -0.92 -1.71 -10.94
C ILE A 164 -2.15 -2.61 -11.19
N ARG A 165 -3.33 -2.03 -11.45
CA ARG A 165 -4.55 -2.78 -11.78
C ARG A 165 -4.45 -3.55 -13.10
N ASN A 166 -3.75 -3.01 -14.09
CA ASN A 166 -3.50 -3.72 -15.34
C ASN A 166 -2.54 -4.90 -15.14
N LEU A 167 -1.53 -4.75 -14.29
CA LEU A 167 -0.66 -5.87 -13.88
C LEU A 167 -1.45 -6.94 -13.12
N TYR A 168 -2.31 -6.54 -12.18
CA TYR A 168 -3.19 -7.44 -11.44
C TYR A 168 -4.01 -8.36 -12.38
N LYS A 169 -4.63 -7.77 -13.41
CA LYS A 169 -5.35 -8.54 -14.46
C LYS A 169 -4.47 -9.59 -15.14
N GLN A 170 -3.21 -9.26 -15.41
CA GLN A 170 -2.27 -10.17 -16.04
C GLN A 170 -1.84 -11.28 -15.06
N ASN A 171 -1.60 -10.96 -13.78
CA ASN A 171 -1.24 -11.94 -12.76
C ASN A 171 -2.37 -12.94 -12.51
N LEU A 172 -3.63 -12.49 -12.43
CA LEU A 172 -4.79 -13.38 -12.28
C LEU A 172 -4.89 -14.38 -13.44
N ARG A 173 -4.69 -13.93 -14.69
CA ARG A 173 -4.70 -14.80 -15.87
C ARG A 173 -3.59 -15.86 -15.80
N LYS A 174 -2.39 -15.49 -15.33
CA LYS A 174 -1.28 -16.45 -15.16
C LYS A 174 -1.57 -17.49 -14.09
N ASN A 175 -2.13 -17.08 -12.95
CA ASN A 175 -2.47 -17.99 -11.85
C ASN A 175 -3.58 -18.98 -12.20
N GLN A 176 -4.46 -18.67 -13.15
CA GLN A 176 -5.49 -19.60 -13.64
C GLN A 176 -4.95 -20.66 -14.61
N ILE A 177 -3.75 -20.44 -15.17
CA ILE A 177 -3.09 -21.34 -16.13
C ILE A 177 -2.02 -22.21 -15.45
N SER A 178 -1.65 -21.88 -14.20
CA SER A 178 -0.63 -22.57 -13.40
C SER A 178 -1.29 -23.59 -12.47
#